data_AF-K0EU87-F1
#
_entry.id   AF-K0EU87-F1
#
_cell.length_a   1.000
_cell.length_b   1.000
_cell.length_c   1.000
_cell.angle_alpha   90.00
_cell.angle_beta   90.00
_cell.angle_gamma   90.00
#
_symmetry.space_group_name_H-M   'P 1'
#
loop_
_entity.id
_entity.type
_entity.pdbx_description
1 polymer ?
#
loop_
_entity_poly.entity_id
_entity_poly.type
_entity_poly.pdbx_seq_one_letter_code
_entity_poly.pdbx_strand_id
1 'polypeptide(L)'
;MRIVWSFVMASAMTVAAVLAVGLLAFLAKILSPHPECATIPEDVGPCGLWGRISFLGPVMMTIAVCLAALAASMLAVVGAGIAALARKRHPTSP
;
A
#
# COMPACT_ATOMS: atom_id res chain seq x y z
N MET A 1 -26.89 -7.27 -1.56
CA MET A 1 -25.91 -6.71 -2.53
C MET A 1 -25.19 -5.46 -2.01
N ARG A 2 -25.89 -4.43 -1.48
CA ARG A 2 -25.26 -3.18 -0.97
C ARG A 2 -24.06 -3.39 -0.02
N ILE A 3 -24.19 -4.28 0.96
CA ILE A 3 -23.12 -4.56 1.96
C ILE A 3 -21.84 -5.07 1.30
N VAL A 4 -21.96 -5.96 0.30
CA VAL A 4 -20.80 -6.52 -0.42
C VAL A 4 -20.11 -5.44 -1.23
N TRP A 5 -20.88 -4.58 -1.91
CA TRP A 5 -20.31 -3.50 -2.71
C TRP A 5 -19.62 -2.43 -1.85
N SER A 6 -20.21 -2.08 -0.69
CA SER A 6 -19.56 -1.21 0.30
C SER A 6 -18.26 -1.82 0.82
N PHE A 7 -18.24 -3.13 1.07
CA PHE A 7 -17.03 -3.83 1.50
C PHE A 7 -15.93 -3.80 0.42
N VAL A 8 -16.29 -4.08 -0.83
CA VAL A 8 -15.36 -4.02 -1.96
C VAL A 8 -14.78 -2.61 -2.11
N MET A 9 -15.62 -1.56 -2.05
CA MET A 9 -15.14 -0.18 -2.14
C MET A 9 -14.23 0.20 -0.98
N ALA A 10 -14.58 -0.17 0.26
CA ALA A 10 -13.72 0.06 1.42
C ALA A 10 -12.36 -0.66 1.29
N SER A 11 -12.39 -1.91 0.79
CA SER A 11 -11.18 -2.70 0.54
C SER A 11 -10.27 -2.04 -0.50
N ALA A 12 -10.84 -1.56 -1.61
CA ALA A 12 -10.12 -0.87 -2.67
C ALA A 12 -9.50 0.44 -2.17
N MET A 13 -10.26 1.24 -1.40
CA MET A 13 -9.75 2.49 -0.83
C MET A 13 -8.63 2.25 0.18
N THR A 14 -8.70 1.17 0.96
CA THR A 14 -7.64 0.81 1.91
C THR A 14 -6.35 0.45 1.17
N VAL A 15 -6.44 -0.38 0.14
CA VAL A 15 -5.27 -0.75 -0.68
C VAL A 15 -4.69 0.48 -1.37
N ALA A 16 -5.54 1.33 -1.96
CA ALA A 16 -5.11 2.58 -2.59
C ALA A 16 -4.41 3.52 -1.58
N ALA A 17 -4.95 3.66 -0.36
CA ALA A 17 -4.34 4.47 0.68
C ALA A 17 -2.97 3.93 1.13
N VAL A 18 -2.83 2.62 1.30
CA VAL A 18 -1.54 1.99 1.64
C VAL A 18 -0.50 2.24 0.55
N LEU A 19 -0.88 2.07 -0.72
CA LEU A 19 0.01 2.37 -1.86
C LEU A 19 0.37 3.85 -1.93
N ALA A 20 -0.59 4.75 -1.71
CA ALA A 20 -0.36 6.19 -1.71
C ALA A 20 0.60 6.61 -0.58
N VAL A 21 0.42 6.08 0.63
CA VAL A 21 1.32 6.33 1.77
C VAL A 21 2.71 5.78 1.49
N GLY A 22 2.82 4.57 0.91
CA GLY A 22 4.10 3.99 0.51
C GLY A 22 4.83 4.87 -0.52
N LEU A 23 4.11 5.38 -1.52
CA LEU A 23 4.66 6.29 -2.53
C LEU A 23 5.09 7.63 -1.90
N LEU A 24 4.28 8.20 -1.01
CA LEU A 24 4.62 9.42 -0.27
C LEU A 24 5.85 9.23 0.60
N ALA A 25 5.98 8.09 1.29
CA ALA A 25 7.16 7.76 2.08
C ALA A 25 8.41 7.63 1.19
N PHE A 26 8.28 7.02 0.01
CA PHE A 26 9.37 6.92 -0.96
C PHE A 26 9.80 8.28 -1.49
N LEU A 27 8.84 9.13 -1.87
CA LEU A 27 9.08 10.51 -2.27
C LEU A 27 9.77 11.29 -1.14
N ALA A 28 9.26 11.22 0.08
CA ALA A 28 9.85 11.89 1.24
C ALA A 28 11.31 11.47 1.44
N LYS A 29 11.64 10.18 1.26
CA LYS A 29 13.01 9.68 1.38
C LYS A 29 13.92 10.13 0.23
N ILE A 30 13.42 10.15 -1.01
CA ILE A 30 14.22 10.61 -2.15
C ILE A 30 14.47 12.11 -2.08
N LEU A 31 13.48 12.91 -1.67
CA LEU A 31 13.60 14.37 -1.59
C LEU A 31 14.30 14.86 -0.33
N SER A 32 14.56 13.99 0.67
CA SER A 32 15.27 14.39 1.89
C SER A 32 16.73 14.71 1.58
N PRO A 33 17.25 15.93 1.86
CA PRO A 33 18.65 16.24 1.67
C PRO A 33 19.51 15.38 2.61
N HIS A 34 20.49 14.70 2.03
CA HIS A 34 21.44 13.86 2.73
C HIS A 34 22.71 14.68 2.98
N PRO A 35 23.18 14.84 4.23
CA PRO A 35 24.36 15.65 4.53
C PRO A 35 25.61 15.14 3.79
N GLU A 36 25.69 13.82 3.54
CA GLU A 36 26.73 13.18 2.73
C GLU A 36 26.74 13.62 1.25
N CYS A 37 25.64 14.22 0.77
CA CYS A 37 25.50 14.70 -0.60
C CYS A 37 25.71 16.21 -0.74
N ALA A 38 26.04 16.94 0.33
CA ALA A 38 26.17 18.40 0.30
C ALA A 38 27.26 18.90 -0.67
N THR A 39 28.25 18.07 -1.00
CA THR A 39 29.36 18.40 -1.91
C THR A 39 29.29 17.69 -3.25
N ILE A 40 28.24 16.89 -3.51
CA ILE A 40 28.10 16.08 -4.73
C ILE A 40 27.02 16.71 -5.60
N PRO A 41 27.25 16.90 -6.92
CA PRO A 41 26.22 17.44 -7.81
C PRO A 41 24.97 16.54 -7.79
N GLU A 42 23.79 17.16 -7.67
CA GLU A 42 22.49 16.47 -7.52
C GLU A 42 22.06 15.64 -8.75
N ASP A 43 22.85 15.70 -9.81
CA ASP A 43 22.64 15.06 -11.11
C ASP A 43 23.56 13.84 -11.33
N VAL A 44 24.51 13.57 -10.44
CA VAL A 44 25.46 12.46 -10.62
C VAL A 44 25.60 11.54 -9.41
N GLY A 45 25.80 10.25 -9.70
CA GLY A 45 26.14 9.24 -8.70
C GLY A 45 24.98 8.87 -7.76
N PRO A 46 25.29 8.27 -6.59
CA PRO A 46 24.27 7.78 -5.65
C PRO A 46 23.44 8.91 -5.01
N CYS A 47 23.97 10.14 -5.03
CA CYS A 47 23.30 11.33 -4.53
C CYS A 47 22.25 11.89 -5.50
N GLY A 48 22.37 11.57 -6.79
CA GLY A 48 21.41 12.01 -7.78
C GLY A 48 20.07 11.29 -7.70
N LEU A 49 19.04 11.88 -8.29
CA LEU A 49 17.65 11.38 -8.23
C LEU A 49 17.57 9.89 -8.61
N TRP A 50 18.22 9.50 -9.71
CA TRP A 50 18.25 8.12 -10.20
C TRP A 50 19.05 7.17 -9.31
N GLY A 51 20.10 7.66 -8.65
CA GLY A 51 20.85 6.89 -7.64
C GLY A 51 19.98 6.56 -6.44
N ARG A 52 19.23 7.55 -5.94
CA ARG A 52 18.30 7.37 -4.82
C ARG A 52 17.14 6.45 -5.19
N ILE A 53 16.58 6.60 -6.40
CA ILE A 53 15.51 5.72 -6.90
C ILE A 53 15.99 4.28 -7.03
N SER A 54 17.19 4.04 -7.57
CA SER A 54 17.69 2.67 -7.75
C SER A 54 18.05 1.98 -6.42
N PHE A 55 18.50 2.74 -5.42
CA PHE A 55 18.83 2.20 -4.10
C PHE A 55 17.60 2.00 -3.21
N LEU A 56 16.74 3.03 -3.05
CA LEU A 56 15.58 2.96 -2.16
C LEU A 56 14.34 2.39 -2.84
N GLY A 57 14.23 2.48 -4.17
CA GLY A 57 13.05 2.07 -4.93
C GLY A 57 12.66 0.62 -4.69
N PRO A 58 13.58 -0.36 -4.87
CA PRO A 58 13.28 -1.76 -4.62
C PRO A 58 12.82 -2.03 -3.18
N VAL A 59 13.47 -1.38 -2.20
CA VAL A 59 13.12 -1.54 -0.77
C VAL A 59 11.71 -1.00 -0.49
N MET A 60 11.41 0.21 -0.96
CA MET A 60 10.10 0.83 -0.75
C MET A 60 8.99 0.12 -1.52
N MET A 61 9.26 -0.36 -2.73
CA MET A 61 8.32 -1.20 -3.48
C MET A 61 8.05 -2.51 -2.75
N THR A 62 9.08 -3.16 -2.21
CA THR A 62 8.92 -4.38 -1.41
C THR A 62 8.04 -4.11 -0.19
N ILE A 63 8.31 -3.03 0.55
CA ILE A 63 7.49 -2.64 1.71
C ILE A 63 6.04 -2.37 1.29
N ALA A 64 5.82 -1.62 0.20
CA ALA A 64 4.48 -1.32 -0.31
C ALA A 64 3.73 -2.61 -0.71
N VAL A 65 4.40 -3.55 -1.39
CA VAL A 65 3.85 -4.85 -1.78
C VAL A 65 3.50 -5.69 -0.55
N CYS A 66 4.41 -5.78 0.43
CA CYS A 66 4.16 -6.50 1.69
C CYS A 66 2.97 -5.91 2.45
N LEU A 67 2.87 -4.58 2.57
CA LEU A 67 1.76 -3.92 3.22
C LEU A 67 0.44 -4.11 2.45
N ALA A 68 0.48 -4.04 1.12
CA ALA A 68 -0.68 -4.30 0.29
C ALA A 68 -1.16 -5.77 0.42
N ALA A 69 -0.24 -6.73 0.45
CA ALA A 69 -0.55 -8.14 0.66
C ALA A 69 -1.16 -8.38 2.06
N LEU A 70 -0.60 -7.75 3.10
CA LEU A 70 -1.16 -7.81 4.45
C LEU A 70 -2.58 -7.21 4.50
N ALA A 71 -2.77 -6.02 3.92
CA ALA A 71 -4.09 -5.39 3.84
C ALA A 71 -5.10 -6.30 3.10
N ALA A 72 -4.71 -6.85 1.95
CA ALA A 72 -5.54 -7.77 1.18
C ALA A 72 -5.89 -9.04 1.97
N SER A 73 -4.94 -9.61 2.72
CA SER A 73 -5.18 -10.79 3.55
C SER A 73 -6.19 -10.52 4.69
N MET A 74 -6.06 -9.38 5.37
CA MET A 74 -6.99 -8.98 6.43
C MET A 74 -8.38 -8.71 5.86
N LEU A 75 -8.46 -8.06 4.69
CA LEU A 75 -9.70 -7.85 3.97
C LEU A 75 -10.33 -9.19 3.53
N ALA A 76 -9.55 -10.17 3.08
CA ALA A 76 -10.08 -11.49 2.75
C ALA A 76 -10.71 -12.18 3.97
N VAL A 77 -10.07 -12.10 5.15
CA VAL A 77 -10.61 -12.64 6.41
C VAL A 77 -11.91 -11.94 6.80
N VAL A 78 -11.95 -10.61 6.75
CA VAL A 78 -13.17 -9.83 7.05
C VAL A 78 -14.29 -10.15 6.04
N GLY A 79 -13.96 -10.23 4.75
CA GLY A 79 -14.91 -10.59 3.70
C GLY A 79 -15.49 -11.99 3.88
N ALA A 80 -14.67 -12.96 4.28
CA ALA A 80 -15.11 -14.31 4.62
C ALA A 80 -16.05 -14.32 5.83
N GLY A 81 -15.76 -13.52 6.87
CA GLY A 81 -16.62 -13.35 8.05
C GLY A 81 -17.98 -12.73 7.70
N ILE A 82 -17.98 -11.67 6.88
CA ILE A 82 -19.22 -11.05 6.38
C ILE A 82 -20.03 -12.05 5.55
N ALA A 83 -19.38 -12.81 4.67
CA ALA A 83 -20.05 -13.83 3.86
C ALA A 83 -20.64 -14.95 4.73
N ALA A 84 -19.95 -15.39 5.79
CA ALA A 84 -20.47 -16.37 6.74
C ALA A 84 -21.68 -15.84 7.50
N LEU A 85 -21.64 -14.59 7.97
CA LEU A 85 -22.78 -13.94 8.64
C LEU A 85 -23.97 -13.74 7.71
N ALA A 86 -23.72 -13.35 6.45
CA ALA A 86 -24.78 -13.21 5.45
C ALA A 86 -25.46 -14.55 5.15
N ARG A 87 -24.68 -15.64 5.04
CA ARG A 87 -25.23 -17.00 4.87
C ARG A 87 -26.10 -17.43 6.05
N LYS A 88 -25.75 -17.07 7.29
CA LYS A 88 -26.57 -17.35 8.48
C LYS A 88 -27.86 -16.54 8.57
N ARG A 89 -27.99 -15.43 7.84
CA ARG A 89 -29.24 -14.65 7.76
C ARG A 89 -30.21 -15.15 6.68
N HIS A 90 -29.76 -15.96 5.73
CA HIS A 90 -30.58 -16.53 4.67
C HIS A 90 -31.21 -17.94 4.90
N PRO A 91 -31.10 -18.66 6.04
CA PRO A 91 -31.69 -19.99 6.21
C PRO A 91 -33.15 -20.00 6.73
N THR A 92 -33.92 -18.90 6.62
CA THR A 92 -35.34 -18.87 7.01
C THR A 92 -36.21 -18.08 6.03
N SER A 93 -36.54 -18.68 4.90
CA SER A 93 -37.73 -18.33 4.10
C SER A 93 -38.22 -19.59 3.39
N PRO A 94 -39.17 -20.35 3.95
CA PRO A 94 -40.07 -21.18 3.15
C PRO A 94 -40.99 -20.29 2.29
#